data_AF-A0AAQ4F3N9-F1
#
_entry.id   AF-A0AAQ4F3N9-F1
#
_cell.length_a   1.000
_cell.length_b   1.000
_cell.length_c   1.000
_cell.angle_alpha   90.00
_cell.angle_beta   90.00
_cell.angle_gamma   90.00
#
_symmetry.space_group_name_H-M   'P 1'
#
loop_
_entity.id
_entity.type
_entity.pdbx_description
1 polymer ?
#
loop_
_entity_poly.entity_id
_entity_poly.type
_entity_poly.pdbx_seq_one_letter_code
_entity_poly.pdbx_strand_id
1 'polypeptide(L)'
;MVSEAGLKCISLYVYDTAWPFPDASACADAMFEAFNFRKYVPETDTEDFKADMARVLNGGSTEEHREFSMKSILYCVHAQSAGMQMNKC
;
A
#
# COMPACT_ATOMS: atom_id res chain seq x y z
N MET A 1 10.68 8.52 11.15
CA MET A 1 10.42 7.53 12.23
C MET A 1 9.55 8.16 13.32
N VAL A 2 8.73 7.38 14.05
CA VAL A 2 7.74 7.88 15.05
C VAL A 2 8.35 8.91 16.03
N SER A 3 9.60 8.71 16.44
CA SER A 3 10.38 9.62 17.30
C SER A 3 10.67 10.98 16.65
N GLU A 4 10.92 11.03 15.34
CA GLU A 4 11.19 12.26 14.59
C GLU A 4 9.93 13.14 14.46
N ALA A 5 8.74 12.55 14.64
CA ALA A 5 7.46 13.26 14.64
C ALA A 5 7.07 13.83 16.02
N GLY A 6 7.95 13.76 17.03
CA GLY A 6 7.62 14.18 18.41
C GLY A 6 6.63 13.24 19.11
N LEU A 7 6.49 12.02 18.61
CA LEU A 7 5.64 10.97 19.16
C LEU A 7 6.48 9.92 19.88
N LYS A 8 5.98 9.45 21.02
CA LYS A 8 6.50 8.28 21.72
C LYS A 8 5.67 7.06 21.31
N CYS A 9 6.32 6.06 20.72
CA CYS A 9 5.69 4.76 20.48
C CYS A 9 5.34 4.10 21.81
N ILE A 10 4.07 3.70 21.97
CA ILE A 10 3.56 2.97 23.14
C ILE A 10 3.60 1.46 22.84
N SER A 11 3.12 1.08 21.66
CA SER A 11 3.16 -0.31 21.20
C SER A 11 3.19 -0.39 19.68
N LEU A 12 3.71 -1.52 19.20
CA LEU A 12 3.75 -1.88 17.79
C LEU A 12 3.22 -3.32 17.65
N TYR A 13 2.24 -3.49 16.78
CA TYR A 13 1.76 -4.80 16.35
C TYR A 13 2.08 -5.00 14.88
N VAL A 14 2.56 -6.19 14.54
CA VAL A 14 2.88 -6.59 13.17
C VAL A 14 2.00 -7.77 12.81
N TYR A 15 1.25 -7.65 11.73
CA TYR A 15 0.36 -8.69 11.24
C TYR A 15 0.86 -9.18 9.89
N ASP A 16 1.07 -10.49 9.78
CA ASP A 16 1.17 -11.16 8.49
C ASP A 16 -0.25 -11.32 7.95
N THR A 17 -0.53 -10.68 6.81
CA THR A 17 -1.87 -10.59 6.26
C THR A 17 -1.85 -10.71 4.74
N ALA A 18 -3.02 -10.89 4.16
CA ALA A 18 -3.18 -11.01 2.73
C ALA A 18 -4.40 -10.19 2.32
N TRP A 19 -4.22 -9.29 1.35
CA TRP A 19 -5.31 -8.49 0.84
C TRP A 19 -5.95 -9.24 -0.33
N PRO A 20 -7.21 -9.70 -0.21
CA PRO A 20 -7.90 -10.37 -1.31
C PRO A 20 -8.35 -9.37 -2.38
N PHE A 21 -8.25 -9.79 -3.63
CA PHE A 21 -8.79 -9.13 -4.81
C PHE A 21 -9.56 -10.16 -5.65
N PRO A 22 -10.62 -9.74 -6.37
CA PRO A 22 -11.34 -10.63 -7.28
C PRO A 22 -10.43 -11.29 -8.31
N ASP A 23 -9.48 -10.52 -8.85
CA ASP A 23 -8.46 -10.97 -9.80
C ASP A 23 -7.24 -10.03 -9.81
N ALA A 24 -6.25 -10.33 -10.64
CA ALA A 24 -5.03 -9.54 -10.78
C ALA A 24 -5.29 -8.15 -11.41
N SER A 25 -6.34 -7.99 -12.22
CA SER A 25 -6.70 -6.70 -12.83
C SER A 25 -7.20 -5.73 -11.75
N ALA A 26 -8.11 -6.19 -10.88
CA ALA A 26 -8.59 -5.40 -9.75
C ALA A 26 -7.46 -5.01 -8.79
N CYS A 27 -6.48 -5.89 -8.59
CA CYS A 27 -5.28 -5.56 -7.82
C CYS A 27 -4.42 -4.49 -8.52
N ALA A 28 -4.25 -4.60 -9.84
CA ALA A 28 -3.51 -3.63 -10.62
C ALA A 28 -4.17 -2.25 -10.59
N ASP A 29 -5.48 -2.16 -10.77
CA ASP A 29 -6.23 -0.89 -10.64
C ASP A 29 -6.01 -0.27 -9.25
N ALA A 30 -6.14 -1.06 -8.18
CA ALA A 30 -5.94 -0.58 -6.82
C ALA A 30 -4.51 -0.06 -6.57
N MET A 31 -3.49 -0.74 -7.10
CA MET A 31 -2.10 -0.29 -7.01
C MET A 31 -1.84 0.96 -7.86
N PHE A 32 -2.45 1.06 -9.04
CA PHE A 32 -2.32 2.24 -9.90
C PHE A 32 -2.83 3.52 -9.21
N GLU A 33 -3.90 3.40 -8.42
CA GLU A 33 -4.45 4.52 -7.66
C GLU A 33 -3.68 4.78 -6.35
N ALA A 34 -3.25 3.72 -5.65
CA ALA A 34 -2.56 3.85 -4.36
C ALA A 34 -1.14 4.41 -4.50
N PHE A 35 -0.41 4.00 -5.53
CA PHE A 35 0.90 4.52 -5.87
C PHE A 35 0.71 5.57 -6.96
N ASN A 36 1.28 6.77 -6.80
CA ASN A 36 1.05 7.92 -7.68
C ASN A 36 1.65 7.74 -9.10
N PHE A 37 1.22 6.70 -9.83
CA PHE A 37 1.70 6.32 -11.15
C PHE A 37 1.21 7.28 -12.23
N ARG A 38 0.08 7.96 -12.02
CA ARG A 38 -0.42 9.04 -12.88
C ARG A 38 0.60 10.15 -13.12
N LYS A 39 1.58 10.33 -12.22
CA LYS A 39 2.69 11.28 -12.41
C LYS A 39 3.71 10.82 -13.46
N TYR A 40 3.80 9.53 -13.74
CA TYR A 40 4.85 8.91 -14.55
C TYR A 40 4.33 8.20 -15.80
N VAL A 41 3.07 7.77 -15.78
CA VAL A 41 2.41 7.07 -16.88
C VAL A 41 1.48 8.05 -17.59
N PRO A 42 1.70 8.33 -18.89
CA PRO A 42 0.78 9.14 -19.68
C PRO A 42 -0.65 8.59 -19.65
N GLU A 43 -1.65 9.47 -19.70
CA GLU A 43 -3.05 9.04 -19.74
C GLU A 43 -3.35 8.13 -20.93
N THR A 44 -2.69 8.35 -22.07
CA THR A 44 -2.81 7.52 -23.28
C THR A 44 -2.36 6.08 -23.08
N ASP A 45 -1.48 5.85 -22.11
CA ASP A 45 -0.79 4.56 -21.90
C ASP A 45 -1.30 3.87 -20.63
N THR A 46 -2.26 4.47 -19.92
CA THR A 46 -2.71 4.01 -18.60
C THR A 46 -3.34 2.63 -18.65
N GLU A 47 -4.22 2.37 -19.62
CA GLU A 47 -4.88 1.06 -19.73
C GLU A 47 -3.88 -0.05 -20.09
N ASP A 48 -2.96 0.20 -21.03
CA ASP A 48 -1.90 -0.73 -21.40
C ASP A 48 -0.97 -1.03 -20.21
N PHE A 49 -0.60 0.01 -19.45
CA PHE A 49 0.21 -0.14 -18.24
C PHE A 49 -0.47 -1.02 -17.19
N LYS A 50 -1.76 -0.79 -16.92
CA LYS A 50 -2.52 -1.59 -15.94
C LYS A 50 -2.67 -3.05 -16.40
N ALA A 51 -2.90 -3.27 -17.69
CA ALA A 51 -2.96 -4.62 -18.27
C ALA A 51 -1.61 -5.35 -18.12
N ASP A 52 -0.50 -4.68 -18.40
CA ASP A 52 0.84 -5.25 -18.20
C ASP A 52 1.14 -5.52 -16.72
N MET A 53 0.73 -4.62 -15.83
CA MET A 53 0.86 -4.82 -14.40
C MET A 53 0.05 -6.02 -13.92
N ALA A 54 -1.21 -6.16 -14.35
CA ALA A 54 -2.05 -7.31 -14.04
C ALA A 54 -1.42 -8.63 -14.54
N ARG A 55 -0.86 -8.63 -15.75
CA ARG A 55 -0.13 -9.79 -16.30
C ARG A 55 1.09 -10.17 -15.46
N VAL A 56 1.88 -9.19 -15.02
CA VAL A 56 3.04 -9.42 -14.15
C VAL A 56 2.60 -9.98 -12.80
N LEU A 57 1.55 -9.42 -12.19
CA LEU A 57 1.00 -9.89 -10.92
C LEU A 57 0.53 -11.35 -11.02
N ASN A 58 -0.08 -11.72 -12.15
CA ASN A 58 -0.53 -13.08 -12.41
C ASN A 58 0.60 -14.06 -12.81
N GLY A 59 1.87 -13.66 -12.65
CA GLY A 59 3.04 -14.49 -12.99
C GLY A 59 3.17 -14.77 -14.48
N GLY A 60 2.63 -13.90 -15.34
CA GLY A 60 2.60 -14.10 -16.80
C GLY A 60 1.52 -15.06 -17.29
N SER A 61 0.62 -15.52 -16.42
CA SER A 61 -0.53 -16.34 -16.80
C SER A 61 -1.60 -15.51 -17.52
N THR A 62 -2.24 -16.11 -18.53
CA THR A 62 -3.38 -15.54 -19.27
C THR A 62 -4.73 -15.90 -18.64
N GLU A 63 -4.75 -16.55 -17.48
CA GLU A 63 -6.00 -16.84 -16.76
C GLU A 63 -6.53 -15.56 -16.09
N GLU A 64 -7.59 -14.98 -16.65
CA GLU A 64 -8.12 -13.66 -16.25
C GLU A 64 -8.96 -13.69 -14.95
N HIS A 65 -9.33 -14.86 -14.42
CA HIS A 65 -10.34 -14.99 -13.36
C HIS A 65 -9.95 -15.93 -12.22
N ARG A 66 -8.72 -15.81 -11.74
CA ARG A 66 -8.28 -16.49 -10.52
C ARG A 66 -8.31 -15.51 -9.36
N GLU A 67 -8.89 -15.93 -8.23
CA GLU A 67 -8.78 -15.18 -6.98
C GLU A 67 -7.32 -14.81 -6.72
N PHE A 68 -7.09 -13.50 -6.56
CA PHE A 68 -5.76 -12.95 -6.38
C PHE A 68 -5.62 -12.45 -4.94
N SER A 69 -4.47 -12.70 -4.32
CA SER A 69 -4.20 -12.18 -2.99
C SER A 69 -2.79 -11.64 -2.88
N MET A 70 -2.70 -10.39 -2.46
CA MET A 70 -1.42 -9.73 -2.23
C MET A 70 -0.97 -9.96 -0.79
N LYS A 71 0.12 -10.70 -0.61
CA LYS A 71 0.78 -10.82 0.70
C LYS A 71 1.23 -9.45 1.17
N SER A 72 0.95 -9.12 2.42
CA SER A 72 1.24 -7.82 2.99
C SER A 72 1.58 -7.93 4.47
N ILE A 73 2.36 -6.98 4.96
CA ILE A 73 2.66 -6.86 6.39
C ILE A 73 2.03 -5.55 6.85
N LEU A 74 1.09 -5.66 7.77
CA LEU A 74 0.44 -4.49 8.37
C LEU A 74 1.15 -4.13 9.68
N TYR A 75 1.60 -2.88 9.77
CA TYR A 75 2.17 -2.30 10.98
C TYR A 75 1.12 -1.41 11.65
N CYS A 76 0.67 -1.79 12.86
CA CYS A 76 -0.19 -0.95 13.68
C CYS A 76 0.64 -0.34 14.81
N VAL A 77 0.83 0.98 14.78
CA VAL A 77 1.61 1.72 15.77
C VAL A 77 0.67 2.55 16.64
N HIS A 78 0.66 2.28 17.94
CA HIS A 78 0.06 3.18 18.92
C HIS A 78 1.14 4.13 19.43
N ALA A 79 0.90 5.43 19.31
CA ALA A 79 1.84 6.45 19.76
C ALA A 79 1.12 7.58 20.50
N GLN A 80 1.85 8.25 21.38
CA GLN A 80 1.37 9.40 22.15
C GLN A 80 2.28 10.59 21.91
N SER A 81 1.72 11.80 21.92
CA SER A 81 2.51 13.03 21.92
C SER A 81 3.46 13.03 23.13
N ALA A 82 4.74 13.33 22.91
CA ALA A 82 5.73 13.37 23.99
C ALA A 82 5.50 14.54 24.98
N GLY A 83 4.51 15.41 24.74
CA GLY A 83 4.22 16.60 25.54
C GLY A 83 5.28 17.67 25.31
N MET A 84 4.89 18.80 24.71
CA MET A 84 5.70 20.02 24.81
C MET A 84 5.71 20.43 26.29
N GLN A 85 6.87 20.37 26.94
CA GLN A 85 7.05 21.12 28.18
C GLN A 85 6.92 22.61 27.84
N MET A 86 5.75 23.18 28.14
CA MET A 86 5.62 24.63 28.18
C MET A 86 6.47 25.12 29.33
N ASN A 87 7.64 25.67 29.02
CA ASN A 87 8.38 26.49 29.97
C ASN A 87 7.47 27.65 30.37
N LYS A 88 6.95 27.61 31.59
CA LYS A 88 6.36 28.80 32.20
C LYS A 88 7.51 29.76 32.46
N CYS A 89 7.53 30.88 31.72
CA CYS A 89 8.35 32.04 32.06
C CYS A 89 7.92 32.63 33.41
#